data_AF-A0A9X3QLS0-F1
#
_entry.id   AF-A0A9X3QLS0-F1
#
_cell.length_a   1.000
_cell.length_b   1.000
_cell.length_c   1.000
_cell.angle_alpha   90.00
_cell.angle_beta   90.00
_cell.angle_gamma   90.00
#
_symmetry.space_group_name_H-M   'P 1'
#
loop_
_entity.id
_entity.type
_entity.pdbx_description
1 polymer ?
#
loop_
_entity_poly.entity_id
_entity_poly.type
_entity_poly.pdbx_seq_one_letter_code
_entity_poly.pdbx_strand_id
1 'polypeptide(L)'
;MFFLDSEQQCKEVFELVFKELNNLGLTLPEIDAKSKTQIIYEKETVNFLGLDLRYENSKYDWYIPPHIIENVRDNLNFLTDIKSNIKMKLNFSKTITRMEQIVSGYQHCYSDADSKNLNDFNNRLQIEKEDAISSLFQGLGIDIKKIHPQYMKFLLDSN
;
A
#
# COMPACT_ATOMS: atom_id res chain seq x y z
N MET A 1 -11.27 -13.56 -11.29
CA MET A 1 -11.44 -14.39 -10.07
C MET A 1 -12.81 -15.01 -10.15
N PHE A 2 -12.95 -16.30 -9.85
CA PHE A 2 -14.23 -17.00 -9.79
C PHE A 2 -14.44 -17.49 -8.36
N PHE A 3 -15.67 -17.36 -7.85
CA PHE A 3 -16.08 -17.92 -6.56
C PHE A 3 -16.91 -19.16 -6.85
N LEU A 4 -16.46 -20.32 -6.37
CA LEU A 4 -17.00 -21.63 -6.72
C LEU A 4 -17.06 -22.51 -5.47
N ASP A 5 -17.98 -23.47 -5.45
CA ASP A 5 -18.31 -24.24 -4.25
C ASP A 5 -17.38 -25.45 -4.03
N SER A 6 -16.54 -25.79 -5.02
CA SER A 6 -15.65 -26.94 -4.93
C SER A 6 -14.43 -26.84 -5.84
N GLU A 7 -13.37 -27.57 -5.49
CA GLU A 7 -12.17 -27.69 -6.32
C GLU A 7 -12.48 -28.28 -7.70
N GLN A 8 -13.45 -29.19 -7.79
CA GLN A 8 -13.89 -29.77 -9.07
C GLN A 8 -14.47 -28.71 -10.00
N GLN A 9 -15.36 -27.85 -9.50
CA GLN A 9 -15.88 -26.72 -10.28
C GLN A 9 -14.77 -25.75 -10.69
N CYS A 10 -13.77 -25.50 -9.83
CA CYS A 10 -12.61 -24.67 -10.20
C CYS A 10 -11.85 -25.23 -11.41
N LYS A 11 -11.64 -26.55 -11.46
CA LYS A 11 -10.96 -27.22 -12.57
C LYS A 11 -11.79 -27.16 -13.85
N GLU A 12 -13.10 -27.39 -13.77
CA GLU A 12 -14.02 -27.29 -14.91
C GLU A 12 -14.04 -25.88 -15.51
N VAL A 13 -14.13 -24.85 -14.66
CA VAL A 13 -14.09 -23.44 -15.10
C VAL A 13 -12.73 -23.10 -15.69
N PHE A 14 -11.62 -23.60 -15.11
CA PHE A 14 -10.28 -23.39 -15.67
C PHE A 14 -10.16 -23.97 -17.09
N GLU A 15 -10.60 -25.21 -17.31
CA GLU A 15 -10.57 -25.85 -18.63
C GLU A 15 -11.39 -25.08 -19.66
N LEU A 16 -12.58 -24.61 -19.27
CA LEU A 16 -13.43 -23.79 -20.13
C LEU A 16 -12.74 -22.46 -20.50
N VAL A 17 -12.24 -21.72 -19.51
CA VAL A 17 -11.56 -20.44 -19.73
C VAL A 17 -10.29 -20.63 -20.57
N PHE A 18 -9.51 -21.68 -20.30
CA PHE A 18 -8.32 -22.02 -21.07
C PHE A 18 -8.67 -22.22 -22.56
N LYS A 19 -9.72 -23.00 -22.84
CA LYS A 19 -10.17 -23.26 -24.21
C LYS A 19 -10.64 -21.98 -24.92
N GLU A 20 -11.44 -21.15 -24.25
CA GLU A 20 -11.94 -19.89 -24.84
C GLU A 20 -10.81 -18.88 -25.08
N LEU A 21 -9.85 -18.77 -24.17
CA LEU A 21 -8.67 -17.92 -24.37
C LEU A 21 -7.79 -18.42 -25.51
N ASN A 22 -7.62 -19.74 -25.64
CA ASN A 22 -6.83 -20.33 -26.72
C ASN A 22 -7.45 -20.06 -28.10
N ASN A 23 -8.78 -19.99 -28.21
CA ASN A 23 -9.47 -19.57 -29.43
C ASN A 23 -9.10 -18.13 -29.87
N LEU A 24 -8.64 -17.29 -28.92
CA LEU A 24 -8.16 -15.93 -29.15
C LEU A 24 -6.63 -15.86 -29.31
N GLY A 25 -5.92 -16.99 -29.30
CA GLY A 25 -4.46 -17.05 -29.32
C GLY A 25 -3.79 -16.64 -28.00
N LEU A 26 -4.56 -16.66 -26.89
CA LEU A 26 -4.06 -16.35 -25.55
C LEU A 26 -3.86 -17.64 -24.75
N THR A 27 -2.89 -17.64 -23.84
CA THR A 27 -2.61 -18.77 -22.96
C THR A 27 -2.86 -18.40 -21.51
N LEU A 28 -3.27 -19.40 -20.72
CA LEU A 28 -3.43 -19.29 -19.28
C LEU A 28 -2.38 -20.19 -18.61
N PRO A 29 -1.61 -19.69 -17.61
CA PRO A 29 -0.71 -20.54 -16.84
C PRO A 29 -1.46 -21.70 -16.16
N GLU A 30 -0.81 -22.84 -16.04
CA GLU A 30 -1.34 -23.99 -15.30
C GLU A 30 -1.66 -23.62 -13.84
N ILE A 31 -2.62 -24.36 -13.27
CA ILE A 31 -2.94 -24.27 -11.84
C ILE A 31 -1.76 -24.83 -11.05
N ASP A 32 -1.05 -23.95 -10.35
CA ASP A 32 0.05 -24.32 -9.48
C ASP A 32 0.17 -23.30 -8.34
N ALA A 33 0.56 -23.74 -7.14
CA ALA A 33 0.64 -22.88 -5.95
C ALA A 33 1.64 -21.71 -6.08
N LYS A 34 2.56 -21.75 -7.05
CA LYS A 34 3.52 -20.67 -7.36
C LYS A 34 3.19 -19.95 -8.67
N SER A 35 2.16 -20.39 -9.39
CA SER A 35 1.68 -19.78 -10.64
C SER A 35 0.78 -18.58 -10.35
N LYS A 36 0.52 -17.76 -11.37
CA LYS A 36 -0.51 -16.70 -11.30
C LYS A 36 -1.94 -17.25 -11.32
N THR A 37 -2.10 -18.50 -11.75
CA THR A 37 -3.38 -19.22 -11.70
C THR A 37 -3.35 -20.19 -10.54
N GLN A 38 -4.24 -19.99 -9.56
CA GLN A 38 -4.27 -20.77 -8.33
C GLN A 38 -5.70 -21.08 -7.93
N ILE A 39 -5.88 -22.19 -7.22
CA ILE A 39 -7.08 -22.46 -6.42
C ILE A 39 -6.73 -22.07 -5.00
N ILE A 40 -7.51 -21.15 -4.43
CA ILE A 40 -7.32 -20.62 -3.08
C ILE A 40 -8.54 -21.03 -2.27
N TYR A 41 -8.30 -21.61 -1.09
CA TYR A 41 -9.36 -22.10 -0.22
C TYR A 41 -10.03 -20.96 0.55
N GLU A 42 -11.25 -21.20 1.03
CA GLU A 42 -12.13 -20.19 1.66
C GLU A 42 -11.45 -19.33 2.74
N LYS A 43 -10.57 -19.93 3.55
CA LYS A 43 -9.91 -19.27 4.69
C LYS A 43 -8.55 -18.68 4.36
N GLU A 44 -8.07 -18.88 3.15
CA GLU A 44 -6.80 -18.33 2.70
C GLU A 44 -7.01 -16.89 2.22
N THR A 45 -6.03 -16.03 2.51
CA THR A 45 -6.06 -14.65 2.02
C THR A 45 -5.65 -14.62 0.56
N VAL A 46 -6.42 -13.95 -0.29
CA VAL A 46 -6.05 -13.70 -1.68
C VAL A 46 -5.84 -12.22 -1.93
N ASN A 47 -4.73 -11.88 -2.59
CA ASN A 47 -4.53 -10.52 -3.08
C ASN A 47 -5.18 -10.35 -4.45
N PHE A 48 -6.03 -9.33 -4.60
CA PHE A 48 -6.67 -8.99 -5.86
C PHE A 48 -6.72 -7.46 -6.01
N LEU A 49 -6.16 -6.96 -7.12
CA LEU A 49 -6.10 -5.53 -7.44
C LEU A 49 -5.52 -4.66 -6.30
N GLY A 50 -4.54 -5.19 -5.55
CA GLY A 50 -3.88 -4.45 -4.47
C GLY A 50 -4.62 -4.44 -3.14
N LEU A 51 -5.68 -5.25 -3.00
CA LEU A 51 -6.41 -5.49 -1.76
C LEU A 51 -6.35 -6.97 -1.39
N ASP A 52 -6.34 -7.25 -0.09
CA ASP A 52 -6.46 -8.61 0.43
C ASP A 52 -7.94 -8.92 0.72
N LEU A 53 -8.47 -9.97 0.11
CA LEU A 53 -9.74 -10.56 0.51
C LEU A 53 -9.48 -11.55 1.65
N ARG A 54 -10.12 -11.34 2.79
CA ARG A 54 -9.95 -12.19 3.98
C ARG A 54 -11.28 -12.70 4.47
N TYR A 55 -11.30 -13.96 4.90
CA TYR A 55 -12.45 -14.55 5.57
C TYR A 55 -12.30 -14.46 7.09
N GLU A 56 -13.13 -13.64 7.73
CA GLU A 56 -13.12 -13.42 9.17
C GLU A 56 -14.54 -13.28 9.71
N ASN A 57 -14.82 -13.82 10.90
CA ASN A 57 -16.15 -13.74 11.53
C ASN A 57 -17.30 -14.17 10.60
N SER A 58 -17.09 -15.26 9.85
CA SER A 58 -18.07 -15.84 8.93
C SER A 58 -18.46 -14.95 7.73
N LYS A 59 -17.60 -14.00 7.35
CA LYS A 59 -17.78 -13.19 6.13
C LYS A 59 -16.45 -12.84 5.47
N TYR A 60 -16.53 -12.49 4.19
CA TYR A 60 -15.40 -11.90 3.47
C TYR A 60 -15.41 -10.38 3.64
N ASP A 61 -14.25 -9.81 3.96
CA ASP A 61 -14.01 -8.37 3.99
C ASP A 61 -12.72 -8.06 3.20
N TRP A 62 -12.66 -6.88 2.58
CA TRP A 62 -11.44 -6.39 1.94
C TRP A 62 -10.56 -5.65 2.95
N TYR A 63 -9.25 -5.79 2.77
CA TYR A 63 -8.23 -5.16 3.57
C TYR A 63 -7.15 -4.55 2.68
N ILE A 64 -6.64 -3.39 3.07
CA ILE A 64 -5.41 -2.85 2.49
C ILE A 64 -4.23 -3.64 3.08
N PRO A 65 -3.36 -4.24 2.26
CA PRO A 65 -2.28 -5.09 2.74
C PRO A 65 -1.25 -4.32 3.58
N PRO A 66 -0.66 -4.95 4.62
CA PRO A 66 0.30 -4.28 5.51
C PRO A 66 1.57 -3.83 4.77
N HIS A 67 2.01 -4.57 3.76
CA HIS A 67 3.20 -4.22 2.97
C HIS A 67 3.05 -2.88 2.22
N ILE A 68 1.82 -2.37 2.02
CA ILE A 68 1.60 -1.04 1.45
C ILE A 68 2.11 0.05 2.39
N ILE A 69 1.90 -0.11 3.70
CA ILE A 69 2.46 0.81 4.71
C ILE A 69 4.00 0.72 4.71
N GLU A 70 4.55 -0.48 4.58
CA GLU A 70 6.01 -0.69 4.49
C GLU A 70 6.60 0.03 3.28
N ASN A 71 5.96 -0.09 2.11
CA ASN A 71 6.36 0.64 0.90
C ASN A 71 6.32 2.16 1.09
N VAL A 72 5.30 2.68 1.77
CA VAL A 72 5.21 4.12 2.09
C VAL A 72 6.36 4.52 3.00
N ARG A 73 6.60 3.77 4.08
CA ARG A 73 7.70 4.01 5.02
C ARG A 73 9.04 4.05 4.29
N ASP A 74 9.32 3.10 3.41
CA ASP A 74 10.57 3.05 2.66
C ASP A 74 10.75 4.28 1.75
N ASN A 75 9.68 4.68 1.05
CA ASN A 75 9.67 5.87 0.22
C ASN A 75 9.89 7.16 1.02
N LEU A 76 9.32 7.25 2.23
CA LEU A 76 9.50 8.39 3.13
C LEU A 76 10.91 8.41 3.73
N ASN A 77 11.44 7.26 4.15
CA ASN A 77 12.78 7.11 4.70
C ASN A 77 13.85 7.53 3.71
N PHE A 78 13.68 7.24 2.43
CA PHE A 78 14.58 7.71 1.38
C PHE A 78 14.73 9.24 1.38
N LEU A 79 13.65 9.97 1.69
CA LEU A 79 13.63 11.43 1.76
C LEU A 79 14.19 11.99 3.07
N THR A 80 14.60 11.16 4.03
CA THR A 80 15.26 11.63 5.26
C THR A 80 16.76 11.84 5.08
N ASP A 81 17.37 11.28 4.01
CA ASP A 81 18.79 11.49 3.72
C ASP A 81 19.03 12.86 3.08
N ILE A 82 19.52 13.78 3.90
CA ILE A 82 19.85 15.15 3.50
C ILE A 82 20.86 15.18 2.34
N LYS A 83 21.84 14.26 2.31
CA LYS A 83 22.86 14.26 1.24
C LYS A 83 22.23 13.92 -0.10
N SER A 84 21.32 12.95 -0.13
CA SER A 84 20.58 12.59 -1.32
C SER A 84 19.63 13.72 -1.75
N ASN A 85 18.92 14.34 -0.81
CA ASN A 85 18.04 15.48 -1.09
C ASN A 85 18.79 16.67 -1.72
N ILE A 86 19.98 17.00 -1.21
CA ILE A 86 20.83 18.06 -1.78
C ILE A 86 21.20 17.73 -3.23
N LYS A 87 21.61 16.49 -3.53
CA LYS A 87 21.91 16.05 -4.90
C LYS A 87 20.69 16.16 -5.82
N MET A 88 19.50 15.88 -5.28
CA MET A 88 18.21 16.01 -5.97
C MET A 88 17.69 17.45 -6.03
N LYS A 89 18.43 18.44 -5.51
CA LYS A 89 18.02 19.86 -5.41
C LYS A 89 16.71 20.08 -4.64
N LEU A 90 16.45 19.22 -3.66
CA LEU A 90 15.35 19.36 -2.71
C LEU A 90 15.83 20.15 -1.51
N ASN A 91 15.12 21.25 -1.21
CA ASN A 91 15.26 21.95 0.06
C ASN A 91 14.30 21.34 1.09
N PHE A 92 14.36 21.80 2.33
CA PHE A 92 13.56 21.26 3.43
C PHE A 92 12.05 21.28 3.14
N SER A 93 11.48 22.43 2.77
CA SER A 93 10.06 22.57 2.42
C SER A 93 9.66 21.66 1.25
N LYS A 94 10.44 21.64 0.16
CA LYS A 94 10.20 20.74 -0.98
C LYS A 94 10.23 19.26 -0.60
N THR A 95 11.07 18.89 0.36
CA THR A 95 11.16 17.52 0.88
C THR A 95 9.89 17.15 1.64
N ILE A 96 9.41 18.03 2.52
CA ILE A 96 8.14 17.83 3.24
C ILE A 96 6.96 17.74 2.26
N THR A 97 6.84 18.68 1.32
CA THR A 97 5.78 18.63 0.30
C THR A 97 5.83 17.33 -0.49
N ARG A 98 7.03 16.78 -0.76
CA ARG A 98 7.17 15.49 -1.44
C ARG A 98 6.67 14.33 -0.58
N MET A 99 6.95 14.33 0.72
CA MET A 99 6.41 13.35 1.68
C MET A 99 4.88 13.41 1.74
N GLU A 100 4.29 14.61 1.76
CA GLU A 100 2.85 14.81 1.73
C GLU A 100 2.22 14.27 0.45
N GLN A 101 2.84 14.52 -0.71
CA GLN A 101 2.39 14.00 -2.00
C GLN A 101 2.40 12.47 -2.04
N ILE A 102 3.43 11.83 -1.46
CA ILE A 102 3.49 10.37 -1.36
C ILE A 102 2.30 9.87 -0.56
N VAL A 103 2.10 10.38 0.66
CA VAL A 103 0.99 9.97 1.52
C VAL A 103 -0.36 10.19 0.86
N SER A 104 -0.59 11.39 0.31
CA SER A 104 -1.84 11.72 -0.38
C SER A 104 -2.09 10.82 -1.59
N GLY A 105 -1.04 10.43 -2.31
CA GLY A 105 -1.17 9.51 -3.45
C GLY A 105 -1.69 8.13 -3.03
N TYR A 106 -1.16 7.57 -1.94
CA TYR A 106 -1.65 6.30 -1.40
C TYR A 106 -3.06 6.44 -0.81
N GLN A 107 -3.35 7.51 -0.06
CA GLN A 107 -4.69 7.76 0.46
C GLN A 107 -5.73 7.84 -0.67
N HIS A 108 -5.40 8.50 -1.77
CA HIS A 108 -6.30 8.62 -2.91
C HIS A 108 -6.47 7.31 -3.67
N CYS A 109 -5.40 6.53 -3.85
CA CYS A 109 -5.47 5.21 -4.50
C CYS A 109 -6.44 4.24 -3.78
N TYR A 110 -6.58 4.39 -2.47
CA TYR A 110 -7.42 3.53 -1.63
C TYR A 110 -8.68 4.23 -1.09
N SER A 111 -8.97 5.47 -1.48
CA SER A 111 -10.09 6.25 -0.91
C SER A 111 -11.44 5.61 -1.16
N ASP A 112 -11.58 4.98 -2.32
CA ASP A 112 -12.81 4.37 -2.80
C ASP A 112 -12.82 2.85 -2.58
N ALA A 113 -11.76 2.30 -1.97
CA ALA A 113 -11.73 0.91 -1.61
C ALA A 113 -12.69 0.66 -0.44
N ASP A 114 -13.64 -0.25 -0.60
CA ASP A 114 -14.51 -0.75 0.48
C ASP A 114 -13.72 -1.66 1.43
N SER A 115 -12.73 -1.08 2.09
CA SER A 115 -11.76 -1.77 2.95
C SER A 115 -12.06 -1.53 4.41
N LYS A 116 -12.10 -2.61 5.18
CA LYS A 116 -12.40 -2.59 6.62
C LYS A 116 -11.36 -1.87 7.45
N ASN A 117 -10.11 -1.80 6.98
CA ASN A 117 -9.01 -1.12 7.67
C ASN A 117 -8.67 0.27 7.10
N LEU A 118 -9.52 0.88 6.27
CA LEU A 118 -9.20 2.17 5.62
C LEU A 118 -8.85 3.29 6.62
N ASN A 119 -9.59 3.40 7.73
CA ASN A 119 -9.31 4.42 8.75
C ASN A 119 -7.98 4.18 9.46
N ASP A 120 -7.68 2.94 9.84
CA ASP A 120 -6.38 2.57 10.44
C ASP A 120 -5.24 2.82 9.47
N PHE A 121 -5.42 2.44 8.20
CA PHE A 121 -4.46 2.70 7.13
C PHE A 121 -4.15 4.19 7.01
N ASN A 122 -5.17 5.05 6.91
CA ASN A 122 -4.99 6.49 6.81
C ASN A 122 -4.27 7.08 8.02
N ASN A 123 -4.60 6.63 9.23
CA ASN A 123 -3.93 7.07 10.45
C ASN A 123 -2.45 6.64 10.45
N ARG A 124 -2.15 5.40 10.07
CA ARG A 124 -0.77 4.90 9.94
C ARG A 124 0.03 5.71 8.94
N LEU A 125 -0.53 6.06 7.78
CA LEU A 125 0.18 6.89 6.80
C LEU A 125 0.58 8.26 7.36
N GLN A 126 -0.25 8.88 8.20
CA GLN A 126 0.10 10.14 8.86
C GLN A 126 1.21 9.95 9.89
N ILE A 127 1.15 8.88 10.68
CA ILE A 127 2.20 8.55 11.67
C ILE A 127 3.54 8.36 10.97
N GLU A 128 3.61 7.56 9.89
CA GLU A 128 4.86 7.33 9.15
C GLU A 128 5.42 8.63 8.55
N LYS A 129 4.55 9.54 8.11
CA LYS A 129 4.94 10.88 7.63
C LYS A 129 5.55 11.72 8.74
N GLU A 130 4.90 11.78 9.89
CA GLU A 130 5.38 12.52 11.05
C GLU A 130 6.72 11.98 11.55
N ASP A 131 6.90 10.66 11.57
CA ASP A 131 8.16 10.01 11.93
C ASP A 131 9.28 10.31 10.92
N ALA A 132 8.98 10.33 9.63
CA ALA A 132 9.94 10.69 8.60
C ALA A 132 10.35 12.17 8.67
N ILE A 133 9.39 13.09 8.88
CA ILE A 133 9.67 14.51 9.11
C ILE A 133 10.53 14.69 10.36
N SER A 134 10.20 13.98 11.45
CA SER A 134 11.00 13.97 12.67
C SER A 134 12.45 13.58 12.42
N SER A 135 12.64 12.51 11.65
CA SER A 135 13.96 11.99 11.29
C SER A 135 14.75 12.97 10.42
N LEU A 136 14.09 13.64 9.48
CA LEU A 136 14.70 14.68 8.65
C LEU A 136 15.22 15.86 9.49
N PHE A 137 14.45 16.33 10.47
CA PHE A 137 14.91 17.38 11.39
C PHE A 137 16.08 16.92 12.27
N GLN A 138 16.04 15.68 12.76
CA GLN A 138 17.15 15.12 13.52
C GLN A 138 18.45 15.08 12.71
N GLY A 139 18.35 14.78 11.41
CA GLY A 139 19.49 14.86 10.48
C GLY A 139 20.11 16.27 10.39
N LEU A 140 19.34 17.31 10.68
CA LEU A 140 19.80 18.70 10.76
C LEU A 140 20.29 19.10 12.17
N GLY A 141 20.30 18.15 13.12
CA GLY A 141 20.62 18.42 14.53
C GLY A 141 19.48 19.07 15.32
N ILE A 142 18.25 19.08 14.78
CA ILE A 142 17.08 19.68 15.41
C ILE A 142 16.22 18.56 16.02
N ASP A 143 16.06 18.58 17.35
CA ASP A 143 15.16 17.67 18.05
C ASP A 143 13.77 18.30 18.19
N ILE A 144 12.90 18.03 17.21
CA ILE A 144 11.55 18.58 17.18
C ILE A 144 10.64 18.10 18.30
N LYS A 145 10.95 16.97 18.97
CA LYS A 145 10.16 16.49 20.11
C LYS A 145 10.28 17.42 21.32
N LYS A 146 11.26 18.32 21.30
CA LYS A 146 11.48 19.36 22.32
C LYS A 146 10.93 20.73 21.88
N ILE A 147 10.42 20.86 20.66
CA ILE A 147 9.87 22.12 20.14
C ILE A 147 8.40 22.23 20.55
N HIS A 148 8.02 23.39 21.08
CA HIS A 148 6.63 23.65 21.45
C HIS A 148 5.72 23.56 20.21
N PRO A 149 4.51 22.94 20.29
CA PRO A 149 3.63 22.69 19.14
C PRO A 149 3.34 23.92 18.27
N GLN A 150 3.23 25.10 18.88
CA GLN A 150 2.99 26.36 18.17
C GLN A 150 4.11 26.75 17.18
N TYR A 151 5.37 26.46 17.53
CA TYR A 151 6.52 26.74 16.66
C TYR A 151 6.69 25.65 15.61
N MET A 152 6.30 24.43 15.94
CA MET A 152 6.26 23.33 14.99
C MET A 152 5.29 23.63 13.84
N LYS A 153 4.11 24.17 14.16
CA LYS A 153 3.14 24.63 13.16
C LYS A 153 3.74 25.70 12.24
N PHE A 154 4.48 26.67 12.79
CA PHE A 154 5.16 27.69 11.99
C PHE A 154 6.24 27.11 11.05
N LEU A 155 6.95 26.06 11.46
CA LEU A 155 8.01 25.43 10.65
C LEU A 155 7.46 24.52 9.54
N LEU A 156 6.26 23.97 9.72
CA LEU A 156 5.66 22.98 8.83
C LEU A 156 4.58 23.54 7.90
N ASP A 157 3.85 24.58 8.31
CA ASP A 157 2.86 25.22 7.45
C ASP A 157 3.60 25.98 6.33
N SER A 158 3.60 25.37 5.14
CA SER A 158 4.02 26.03 3.91
C SER A 158 2.87 26.92 3.44
N ASN A 159 3.10 28.23 3.36
CA ASN A 159 2.21 29.16 2.61
C ASN A 159 2.13 28.76 1.14
#